data_AF-A0A2T0VBD7-F1
#
_entry.id   AF-A0A2T0VBD7-F1
#
_cell.length_a   1.000
_cell.length_b   1.000
_cell.length_c   1.000
_cell.angle_alpha   90.00
_cell.angle_beta   90.00
_cell.angle_gamma   90.00
#
_symmetry.space_group_name_H-M   'P 1'
#
loop_
_entity.id
_entity.type
_entity.pdbx_description
1 polymer ?
#
loop_
_entity_poly.entity_id
_entity_poly.type
_entity_poly.pdbx_seq_one_letter_code
_entity_poly.pdbx_strand_id
1 'polypeptide(L)'
;MGLATWWWSRQNSNVLVSYPKSGRTWLRALVGKYFSLKYQVDEDALFSSKKTAARYKMPRITHDGASMKAGKHYSEIAEVRNGYAGQRVIFLSRDVKDTLVSAYFQAIKRIAVFDGSISEFVRSEYFGAHKIMTFLDAWSKSKQIPDDFLWVSYEGLQENAEDVLEEVLKFLGEETPNRSIVEKAVAHCSFSNMKTLEKNSAFTSSALKAGNLADDESYKVRKGQVGGYREYLNEEDITYVDEIIEYYGFSFDKLGQGR
;
A
#
# COMPACT_ATOMS: atom_id res chain seq x y z
N MET A 1 16.79 -12.77 32.81
CA MET A 1 17.07 -12.50 31.37
C MET A 1 15.76 -12.20 30.60
N GLY A 2 14.86 -11.36 31.14
CA GLY A 2 13.45 -11.36 30.68
C GLY A 2 12.66 -10.06 30.78
N LEU A 3 13.28 -8.91 31.00
CA LEU A 3 12.61 -7.59 30.96
C LEU A 3 13.29 -6.62 29.97
N ALA A 4 14.62 -6.65 29.89
CA ALA A 4 15.37 -5.83 28.93
C ALA A 4 15.10 -6.19 27.45
N THR A 5 14.87 -7.47 27.15
CA THR A 5 14.55 -7.94 25.78
C THR A 5 13.14 -7.57 25.33
N TRP A 6 12.19 -7.39 26.25
CA TRP A 6 10.82 -6.95 25.96
C TRP A 6 10.72 -5.43 25.72
N TRP A 7 11.58 -4.64 26.36
CA TRP A 7 11.66 -3.19 26.13
C TRP A 7 12.45 -2.85 24.85
N TRP A 8 13.49 -3.63 24.53
CA TRP A 8 14.28 -3.43 23.30
C TRP A 8 13.50 -3.77 22.03
N SER A 9 12.48 -4.63 22.09
CA SER A 9 11.65 -5.00 20.93
C SER A 9 10.58 -3.96 20.56
N ARG A 10 10.35 -2.93 21.39
CA ARG A 10 9.35 -1.87 21.16
C ARG A 10 9.94 -0.60 20.54
N GLN A 11 11.26 -0.43 20.56
CA GLN A 11 11.87 0.71 19.89
C GLN A 11 12.08 0.38 18.41
N ASN A 12 11.28 1.01 17.54
CA ASN A 12 11.43 1.02 16.07
C ASN A 12 10.76 -0.10 15.25
N SER A 13 9.53 -0.52 15.57
CA SER A 13 8.77 -1.30 14.59
C SER A 13 8.12 -0.36 13.56
N ASN A 14 8.86 -0.08 12.48
CA ASN A 14 8.30 0.59 11.31
C ASN A 14 7.19 -0.31 10.71
N VAL A 15 6.07 0.28 10.30
CA VAL A 15 4.95 -0.43 9.68
C VAL A 15 4.49 0.32 8.44
N LEU A 16 4.34 -0.40 7.33
CA LEU A 16 3.67 0.09 6.12
C LEU A 16 2.24 -0.45 6.10
N VAL A 17 1.29 0.47 6.25
CA VAL A 17 -0.14 0.20 6.23
C VAL A 17 -0.73 0.73 4.93
N SER A 18 -1.58 -0.07 4.27
CA SER A 18 -2.37 0.40 3.14
C SER A 18 -3.63 -0.44 2.97
N TYR A 19 -4.69 0.13 2.40
CA TYR A 19 -5.76 -0.68 1.83
C TYR A 19 -5.17 -1.56 0.71
N PRO A 20 -5.74 -2.75 0.42
CA PRO A 20 -5.35 -3.50 -0.78
C PRO A 20 -5.37 -2.62 -2.03
N LYS A 21 -4.37 -2.81 -2.90
CA LYS A 21 -4.32 -2.17 -4.23
C LYS A 21 -4.02 -0.66 -4.26
N SER A 22 -3.58 -0.09 -3.15
CA SER A 22 -3.10 1.31 -3.07
C SER A 22 -1.61 1.51 -3.43
N GLY A 23 -0.98 0.62 -4.22
CA GLY A 23 0.41 0.82 -4.68
C GLY A 23 1.53 0.25 -3.81
N ARG A 24 1.20 -0.44 -2.71
CA ARG A 24 2.17 -1.02 -1.76
C ARG A 24 3.29 -1.86 -2.37
N THR A 25 3.02 -2.61 -3.44
CA THR A 25 4.04 -3.40 -4.14
C THR A 25 5.14 -2.50 -4.71
N TRP A 26 4.75 -1.36 -5.27
CA TRP A 26 5.71 -0.44 -5.89
C TRP A 26 6.57 0.26 -4.85
N LEU A 27 5.96 0.79 -3.78
CA LEU A 27 6.71 1.40 -2.68
C LEU A 27 7.69 0.40 -2.03
N ARG A 28 7.29 -0.85 -1.87
CA ARG A 28 8.20 -1.91 -1.40
C ARG A 28 9.39 -2.08 -2.33
N ALA A 29 9.15 -2.21 -3.64
CA ALA A 29 10.22 -2.40 -4.62
C ALA A 29 11.20 -1.21 -4.59
N LEU A 30 10.70 0.02 -4.52
CA LEU A 30 11.53 1.23 -4.42
C LEU A 30 12.46 1.18 -3.19
N VAL A 31 11.90 0.94 -2.00
CA VAL A 31 12.66 0.87 -0.74
C VAL A 31 13.64 -0.31 -0.76
N GLY A 32 13.19 -1.49 -1.19
CA GLY A 32 14.03 -2.68 -1.30
C GLY A 32 15.20 -2.48 -2.25
N LYS A 33 14.94 -1.88 -3.41
CA LYS A 33 15.97 -1.61 -4.41
C LYS A 33 16.99 -0.60 -3.93
N TYR A 34 16.56 0.47 -3.26
CA TYR A 34 17.47 1.43 -2.63
C TYR A 34 18.43 0.73 -1.67
N PHE A 35 17.91 -0.07 -0.74
CA PHE A 35 18.75 -0.76 0.24
C PHE A 35 19.64 -1.82 -0.38
N SER A 36 19.15 -2.54 -1.38
CA SER A 36 19.95 -3.49 -2.14
C SER A 36 21.16 -2.81 -2.80
N LEU A 37 20.94 -1.69 -3.48
CA LEU A 37 22.01 -0.91 -4.13
C LEU A 37 22.99 -0.30 -3.11
N LYS A 38 22.47 0.25 -2.00
CA LYS A 38 23.29 0.91 -0.98
C LYS A 38 24.15 -0.06 -0.20
N TYR A 39 23.58 -1.17 0.23
CA TYR A 39 24.22 -2.11 1.14
C TYR A 39 24.71 -3.39 0.49
N GLN A 40 24.55 -3.52 -0.84
CA GLN A 40 24.90 -4.72 -1.60
C GLN A 40 24.26 -5.98 -1.00
N VAL A 41 23.01 -5.82 -0.56
CA VAL A 41 22.21 -6.90 0.02
C VAL A 41 21.25 -7.42 -1.04
N ASP A 42 21.03 -8.73 -1.03
CA ASP A 42 20.00 -9.34 -1.87
C ASP A 42 18.62 -8.74 -1.55
N GLU A 43 17.93 -8.29 -2.60
CA GLU A 43 16.61 -7.68 -2.50
C GLU A 43 15.59 -8.67 -1.92
N ASP A 44 15.72 -9.95 -2.26
CA ASP A 44 14.81 -10.98 -1.76
C ASP A 44 14.98 -11.23 -0.27
N ALA A 45 16.22 -11.17 0.22
CA ALA A 45 16.52 -11.29 1.63
C ALA A 45 15.87 -10.17 2.46
N LEU A 46 15.72 -8.95 1.91
CA LEU A 46 15.04 -7.84 2.58
C LEU A 46 13.56 -8.12 2.87
N PHE A 47 12.92 -8.96 2.06
CA PHE A 47 11.48 -9.26 2.20
C PHE A 47 11.18 -10.65 2.77
N SER A 48 12.11 -11.60 2.65
CA SER A 48 11.92 -12.98 3.08
C SER A 48 12.53 -13.29 4.45
N SER A 49 13.59 -12.57 4.86
CA SER A 49 14.29 -12.81 6.13
C SER A 49 13.92 -11.77 7.19
N LYS A 50 13.31 -12.22 8.29
CA LYS A 50 13.01 -11.36 9.45
C LYS A 50 14.26 -10.68 10.02
N LYS A 51 15.38 -11.41 10.05
CA LYS A 51 16.67 -10.89 10.55
C LYS A 51 17.21 -9.78 9.64
N THR A 52 17.14 -9.98 8.33
CA THR A 52 17.60 -9.00 7.34
C THR A 52 16.68 -7.78 7.35
N ALA A 53 15.36 -7.99 7.34
CA ALA A 53 14.38 -6.92 7.47
C ALA A 53 14.61 -6.06 8.72
N ALA A 54 14.82 -6.68 9.88
CA ALA A 54 15.12 -5.96 11.13
C ALA A 54 16.44 -5.18 11.06
N ARG A 55 17.50 -5.76 10.48
CA ARG A 55 18.81 -5.11 10.32
C ARG A 55 18.72 -3.80 9.55
N TYR A 56 17.90 -3.76 8.50
CA TYR A 56 17.70 -2.59 7.64
C TYR A 56 16.42 -1.82 7.97
N LYS A 57 15.85 -2.04 9.16
CA LYS A 57 14.63 -1.36 9.66
C LYS A 57 13.45 -1.40 8.67
N MET A 58 13.37 -2.45 7.87
CA MET A 58 12.32 -2.62 6.85
C MET A 58 10.95 -2.66 7.53
N PRO A 59 9.95 -1.94 6.99
CA PRO A 59 8.65 -1.88 7.61
C PRO A 59 7.94 -3.23 7.52
N ARG A 60 7.29 -3.65 8.61
CA ARG A 60 6.30 -4.74 8.56
C ARG A 60 5.10 -4.29 7.73
N ILE A 61 4.51 -5.20 6.97
CA ILE A 61 3.52 -4.83 5.97
C ILE A 61 2.16 -5.44 6.31
N THR A 62 1.12 -4.62 6.28
CA THR A 62 -0.23 -5.03 6.71
C THR A 62 -1.33 -4.31 5.93
N HIS A 63 -2.50 -4.95 5.87
CA HIS A 63 -3.77 -4.33 5.45
C HIS A 63 -4.66 -3.97 6.63
N ASP A 64 -4.21 -4.23 7.85
CA ASP A 64 -4.92 -3.92 9.09
C ASP A 64 -6.40 -4.35 9.06
N GLY A 65 -6.62 -5.63 8.75
CA GLY A 65 -7.97 -6.21 8.68
C GLY A 65 -8.72 -5.97 7.36
N ALA A 66 -8.27 -5.06 6.49
CA ALA A 66 -8.96 -4.73 5.24
C ALA A 66 -8.65 -5.66 4.05
N SER A 67 -8.02 -6.82 4.29
CA SER A 67 -7.73 -7.78 3.21
C SER A 67 -9.02 -8.31 2.58
N MET A 68 -9.09 -8.37 1.24
CA MET A 68 -10.25 -8.95 0.54
C MET A 68 -10.47 -10.43 0.90
N LYS A 69 -9.38 -11.20 1.11
CA LYS A 69 -9.47 -12.61 1.53
C LYS A 69 -10.00 -12.79 2.96
N ALA A 70 -9.98 -11.74 3.77
CA ALA A 70 -10.52 -11.84 5.13
C ALA A 70 -12.06 -11.87 5.13
N GLY A 71 -12.71 -11.51 4.02
CA GLY A 71 -14.17 -11.60 3.89
C GLY A 71 -14.95 -10.74 4.90
N LYS A 72 -14.30 -9.75 5.52
CA LYS A 72 -14.92 -8.91 6.55
C LYS A 72 -15.90 -7.92 5.95
N HIS A 73 -17.06 -7.79 6.59
CA HIS A 73 -17.99 -6.69 6.37
C HIS A 73 -17.34 -5.37 6.80
N TYR A 74 -17.69 -4.24 6.18
CA TYR A 74 -17.06 -2.95 6.50
C TYR A 74 -17.23 -2.55 7.98
N SER A 75 -18.38 -2.88 8.59
CA SER A 75 -18.64 -2.61 10.02
C SER A 75 -17.78 -3.43 10.99
N GLU A 76 -17.09 -4.46 10.52
CA GLU A 76 -16.14 -5.24 11.33
C GLU A 76 -14.72 -4.66 11.32
N ILE A 77 -14.48 -3.60 10.53
CA ILE A 77 -13.22 -2.86 10.58
C ILE A 77 -13.22 -2.03 11.85
N ALA A 78 -12.24 -2.29 12.73
CA ALA A 78 -12.10 -1.53 13.97
C ALA A 78 -12.01 -0.02 13.69
N GLU A 79 -12.69 0.81 14.47
CA GLU A 79 -12.68 2.26 14.29
C GLU A 79 -11.39 2.90 14.82
N VAL A 80 -10.77 2.29 15.84
CA VAL A 80 -9.61 2.85 16.54
C VAL A 80 -8.38 1.94 16.37
N ARG A 81 -7.22 2.54 16.08
CA ARG A 81 -5.95 1.84 15.81
C ARG A 81 -5.05 1.67 17.04
N ASN A 82 -5.62 1.33 18.21
CA ASN A 82 -4.89 1.20 19.48
C ASN A 82 -3.68 0.25 19.43
N GLY A 83 -3.72 -0.78 18.58
CA GLY A 83 -2.61 -1.71 18.39
C GLY A 83 -1.33 -1.09 17.82
N TYR A 84 -1.36 0.18 17.40
CA TYR A 84 -0.24 0.89 16.78
C TYR A 84 0.52 1.83 17.72
N ALA A 85 0.12 1.96 18.98
CA ALA A 85 0.88 2.73 19.97
C ALA A 85 2.30 2.15 20.16
N GLY A 86 3.33 3.02 20.17
CA GLY A 86 4.72 2.60 20.20
C GLY A 86 5.31 2.18 18.84
N GLN A 87 4.59 2.43 17.73
CA GLN A 87 5.05 2.07 16.38
C GLN A 87 5.16 3.31 15.50
N ARG A 88 5.94 3.22 14.43
CA ARG A 88 6.08 4.27 13.42
C ARG A 88 5.39 3.82 12.14
N VAL A 89 4.41 4.57 11.67
CA VAL A 89 3.52 4.16 10.58
C VAL A 89 3.79 4.97 9.33
N ILE A 90 4.07 4.28 8.23
CA ILE A 90 3.92 4.80 6.87
C ILE A 90 2.53 4.37 6.41
N PHE A 91 1.64 5.33 6.17
CA PHE A 91 0.29 5.11 5.68
C PHE A 91 0.22 5.44 4.19
N LEU A 92 0.01 4.42 3.37
CA LEU A 92 -0.08 4.56 1.91
C LEU A 92 -1.55 4.56 1.47
N SER A 93 -1.98 5.65 0.85
CA SER A 93 -3.31 5.80 0.25
C SER A 93 -3.24 5.89 -1.28
N ARG A 94 -4.42 5.84 -1.89
CA ARG A 94 -4.64 6.03 -3.33
C ARG A 94 -6.08 6.54 -3.51
N ASP A 95 -6.36 7.21 -4.63
CA ASP A 95 -7.73 7.53 -5.04
C ASP A 95 -8.67 6.33 -4.87
N VAL A 96 -9.86 6.59 -4.32
CA VAL A 96 -10.81 5.55 -3.93
C VAL A 96 -11.33 4.82 -5.16
N LYS A 97 -11.64 5.54 -6.25
CA LYS A 97 -12.20 4.97 -7.48
C LYS A 97 -11.17 4.11 -8.20
N ASP A 98 -9.93 4.59 -8.33
CA ASP A 98 -8.83 3.79 -8.87
C ASP A 98 -8.52 2.55 -8.02
N THR A 99 -8.63 2.67 -6.70
CA THR A 99 -8.47 1.55 -5.77
C THR A 99 -9.56 0.51 -5.97
N LEU A 100 -10.83 0.92 -6.12
CA LEU A 100 -11.97 0.03 -6.38
C LEU A 100 -11.76 -0.77 -7.67
N VAL A 101 -11.42 -0.10 -8.77
CA VAL A 101 -11.18 -0.79 -10.06
C VAL A 101 -10.04 -1.79 -9.92
N SER A 102 -8.93 -1.41 -9.27
CA SER A 102 -7.81 -2.33 -9.08
C SER A 102 -8.15 -3.51 -8.14
N ALA A 103 -9.01 -3.29 -7.14
CA ALA A 103 -9.50 -4.30 -6.23
C ALA A 103 -10.46 -5.28 -6.91
N TYR A 104 -11.34 -4.80 -7.79
CA TYR A 104 -12.23 -5.63 -8.59
C TYR A 104 -11.46 -6.65 -9.43
N PHE A 105 -10.48 -6.20 -10.24
CA PHE A 105 -9.67 -7.11 -11.04
C PHE A 105 -8.83 -8.07 -10.19
N GLN A 106 -8.33 -7.61 -9.04
CA GLN A 106 -7.68 -8.52 -8.10
C GLN A 106 -8.64 -9.62 -7.62
N ALA A 107 -9.87 -9.25 -7.25
CA ALA A 107 -10.87 -10.15 -6.70
C ALA A 107 -11.29 -11.23 -7.70
N ILE A 108 -11.60 -10.85 -8.94
CA ILE A 108 -12.10 -11.79 -9.96
C ILE A 108 -10.98 -12.56 -10.69
N LYS A 109 -9.80 -11.94 -10.91
CA LYS A 109 -8.74 -12.53 -11.77
C LYS A 109 -7.63 -13.25 -11.02
N ARG A 110 -7.42 -12.95 -9.73
CA ARG A 110 -6.22 -13.45 -9.00
C ARG A 110 -6.53 -14.22 -7.73
N ILE A 111 -7.61 -13.87 -7.04
CA ILE A 111 -7.95 -14.54 -5.78
C ILE A 111 -9.31 -15.23 -5.79
N ALA A 112 -10.11 -15.02 -6.85
CA ALA A 112 -11.40 -15.65 -7.07
C ALA A 112 -12.33 -15.57 -5.83
N VAL A 113 -12.48 -14.37 -5.27
CA VAL A 113 -13.35 -14.11 -4.10
C VAL A 113 -14.61 -13.33 -4.44
N PHE A 114 -14.82 -13.06 -5.73
CA PHE A 114 -15.96 -12.31 -6.26
C PHE A 114 -16.17 -12.73 -7.72
N ASP A 115 -17.42 -12.78 -8.16
CA ASP A 115 -17.84 -13.23 -9.49
C ASP A 115 -18.90 -12.32 -10.14
N GLY A 116 -19.33 -11.24 -9.46
CA GLY A 116 -20.24 -10.24 -9.99
C GLY A 116 -19.56 -9.19 -10.89
N SER A 117 -20.36 -8.23 -11.34
CA SER A 117 -19.94 -7.05 -12.11
C SER A 117 -19.18 -6.02 -11.27
N ILE A 118 -18.51 -5.08 -11.93
CA ILE A 118 -17.80 -3.99 -11.25
C ILE A 118 -18.76 -3.07 -10.49
N SER A 119 -19.97 -2.86 -11.01
CA SER A 119 -20.99 -2.03 -10.38
C SER A 119 -21.50 -2.65 -9.07
N GLU A 120 -21.69 -3.97 -9.04
CA GLU A 120 -21.99 -4.72 -7.81
C GLU A 120 -20.81 -4.71 -6.83
N PHE A 121 -19.58 -4.82 -7.33
CA PHE A 121 -18.37 -4.78 -6.50
C PHE A 121 -18.23 -3.44 -5.77
N VAL A 122 -18.43 -2.33 -6.46
CA VAL A 122 -18.36 -0.96 -5.92
C VAL A 122 -19.36 -0.76 -4.77
N ARG A 123 -20.53 -1.40 -4.84
CA ARG A 123 -21.61 -1.32 -3.84
C ARG A 123 -21.51 -2.40 -2.75
N SER A 124 -20.59 -3.35 -2.88
CA SER A 124 -20.46 -4.45 -1.93
C SER A 124 -20.05 -3.97 -0.54
N GLU A 125 -20.74 -4.45 0.50
CA GLU A 125 -20.38 -4.21 1.90
C GLU A 125 -19.07 -4.91 2.33
N TYR A 126 -18.61 -5.87 1.53
CA TYR A 126 -17.43 -6.70 1.80
C TYR A 126 -16.19 -6.26 1.01
N PHE A 127 -16.35 -5.41 -0.01
CA PHE A 127 -15.25 -5.02 -0.91
C PHE A 127 -15.29 -3.56 -1.37
N GLY A 128 -16.49 -2.98 -1.45
CA GLY A 128 -16.80 -1.73 -2.14
C GLY A 128 -16.46 -0.46 -1.37
N ALA A 129 -17.10 0.64 -1.79
CA ALA A 129 -16.76 2.00 -1.37
C ALA A 129 -16.82 2.19 0.16
N HIS A 130 -17.89 1.70 0.82
CA HIS A 130 -18.02 1.77 2.27
C HIS A 130 -16.81 1.17 2.99
N LYS A 131 -16.31 0.02 2.53
CA LYS A 131 -15.19 -0.66 3.18
C LYS A 131 -13.89 0.11 3.08
N ILE A 132 -13.61 0.70 1.91
CA ILE A 132 -12.44 1.58 1.74
C ILE A 132 -12.58 2.81 2.64
N MET A 133 -13.75 3.43 2.64
CA MET A 133 -13.97 4.65 3.43
C MET A 133 -13.93 4.40 4.94
N THR A 134 -14.51 3.30 5.44
CA THR A 134 -14.37 2.92 6.86
C THR A 134 -12.91 2.74 7.24
N PHE A 135 -12.11 2.11 6.36
CA PHE A 135 -10.68 1.94 6.60
C PHE A 135 -9.94 3.28 6.66
N LEU A 136 -10.15 4.16 5.66
CA LEU A 136 -9.51 5.47 5.56
C LEU A 136 -9.90 6.39 6.72
N ASP A 137 -11.18 6.45 7.06
CA ASP A 137 -11.72 7.27 8.15
C ASP A 137 -11.15 6.85 9.51
N ALA A 138 -11.16 5.55 9.81
CA ALA A 138 -10.59 5.02 11.05
C ALA A 138 -9.08 5.32 11.18
N TRP A 139 -8.33 5.27 10.08
CA TRP A 139 -6.92 5.67 10.07
C TRP A 139 -6.73 7.17 10.24
N SER A 140 -7.55 8.01 9.60
CA SER A 140 -7.51 9.46 9.78
C SER A 140 -7.82 9.86 11.22
N LYS A 141 -8.82 9.24 11.86
CA LYS A 141 -9.15 9.45 13.28
C LYS A 141 -8.07 8.97 14.25
N SER A 142 -7.26 7.99 13.83
CA SER A 142 -6.26 7.33 14.68
C SER A 142 -4.82 7.74 14.39
N LYS A 143 -4.56 8.71 13.51
CA LYS A 143 -3.20 9.05 13.06
C LYS A 143 -2.24 9.52 14.16
N GLN A 144 -2.78 9.97 15.30
CA GLN A 144 -2.00 10.40 16.48
C GLN A 144 -1.68 9.26 17.46
N ILE A 145 -2.20 8.04 17.23
CA ILE A 145 -1.93 6.89 18.10
C ILE A 145 -0.51 6.32 17.91
N PRO A 146 0.01 6.15 16.67
CA PRO A 146 1.40 5.78 16.45
C PRO A 146 2.37 6.84 17.01
N ASP A 147 3.60 6.43 17.32
CA ASP A 147 4.65 7.35 17.75
C ASP A 147 4.96 8.35 16.65
N ASP A 148 5.13 7.90 15.41
CA ASP A 148 5.29 8.72 14.21
C ASP A 148 4.33 8.26 13.11
N PHE A 149 3.85 9.19 12.29
CA PHE A 149 2.96 8.93 11.17
C PHE A 149 3.44 9.68 9.91
N LEU A 150 3.76 8.95 8.86
CA LEU A 150 4.07 9.48 7.53
C LEU A 150 2.97 9.08 6.56
N TRP A 151 2.30 10.05 5.95
CA TRP A 151 1.36 9.81 4.87
C TRP A 151 2.08 9.82 3.52
N VAL A 152 1.77 8.83 2.69
CA VAL A 152 2.21 8.74 1.30
C VAL A 152 0.98 8.48 0.43
N SER A 153 0.86 9.17 -0.70
CA SER A 153 -0.15 8.85 -1.72
C SER A 153 0.50 8.14 -2.91
N TYR A 154 -0.25 7.25 -3.55
CA TYR A 154 0.15 6.63 -4.82
C TYR A 154 0.32 7.68 -5.92
N GLU A 155 -0.52 8.70 -5.90
CA GLU A 155 -0.51 9.82 -6.83
C GLU A 155 0.78 10.63 -6.67
N GLY A 156 1.21 10.93 -5.44
CA GLY A 156 2.49 11.59 -5.17
C GLY A 156 3.69 10.73 -5.59
N LEU A 157 3.61 9.41 -5.40
CA LEU A 157 4.62 8.48 -5.94
C LEU A 157 4.67 8.49 -7.47
N GLN A 158 3.54 8.67 -8.16
CA GLN A 158 3.50 8.79 -9.62
C GLN A 158 4.08 10.13 -10.10
N GLU A 159 3.80 11.21 -9.37
CA GLU A 159 4.24 12.55 -9.75
C GLU A 159 5.73 12.77 -9.48
N ASN A 160 6.21 12.44 -8.27
CA ASN A 160 7.57 12.74 -7.82
C ASN A 160 8.16 11.58 -6.99
N ALA A 161 8.36 10.42 -7.62
CA ALA A 161 8.81 9.20 -6.97
C ALA A 161 10.12 9.35 -6.17
N GLU A 162 11.06 10.16 -6.65
CA GLU A 162 12.38 10.35 -6.03
C GLU A 162 12.26 11.05 -4.67
N ASP A 163 11.51 12.15 -4.62
CA ASP A 163 11.34 12.96 -3.41
C ASP A 163 10.52 12.21 -2.36
N VAL A 164 9.47 11.52 -2.79
CA VAL A 164 8.68 10.67 -1.90
C VAL A 164 9.52 9.50 -1.37
N LEU A 165 10.36 8.89 -2.20
CA LEU A 165 11.26 7.83 -1.75
C LEU A 165 12.27 8.36 -0.72
N GLU A 166 12.84 9.53 -0.93
CA GLU A 166 13.73 10.16 0.07
C GLU A 166 13.04 10.39 1.41
N GLU A 167 11.81 10.90 1.40
CA GLU A 167 11.02 11.13 2.61
C GLU A 167 10.77 9.81 3.35
N VAL A 168 10.37 8.77 2.62
CA VAL A 168 10.17 7.43 3.19
C VAL A 168 11.47 6.87 3.77
N LEU A 169 12.60 7.04 3.09
CA LEU A 169 13.90 6.56 3.58
C LEU A 169 14.34 7.29 4.85
N LYS A 170 14.20 8.63 4.89
CA LYS A 170 14.41 9.44 6.10
C LYS A 170 13.53 8.95 7.24
N PHE A 171 12.26 8.70 6.96
CA PHE A 171 11.35 8.13 7.94
C PHE A 171 11.82 6.75 8.42
N LEU A 172 12.35 5.88 7.56
CA LEU A 172 12.88 4.58 7.97
C LEU A 172 14.22 4.66 8.74
N GLY A 173 14.81 5.85 8.86
CA GLY A 173 16.03 6.12 9.62
C GLY A 173 17.28 6.32 8.77
N GLU A 174 17.14 6.52 7.46
CA GLU A 174 18.22 6.96 6.59
C GLU A 174 18.36 8.49 6.65
N GLU A 175 19.21 8.99 7.56
CA GLU A 175 19.36 10.44 7.81
C GLU A 175 19.72 11.23 6.55
N THR A 176 20.57 10.66 5.69
CA THR A 176 21.02 11.26 4.43
C THR A 176 20.87 10.26 3.28
N PRO A 177 19.67 10.15 2.67
CA PRO A 177 19.49 9.28 1.53
C PRO A 177 20.35 9.76 0.35
N ASN A 178 21.19 8.87 -0.19
CA ASN A 178 21.98 9.18 -1.38
C ASN A 178 21.08 9.34 -2.62
N ARG A 179 21.00 10.58 -3.15
CA ARG A 179 20.18 10.92 -4.33
C ARG A 179 20.44 10.05 -5.55
N SER A 180 21.70 9.79 -5.87
CA SER A 180 22.04 8.96 -7.04
C SER A 180 21.54 7.51 -6.89
N ILE A 181 21.48 6.97 -5.66
CA ILE A 181 20.90 5.64 -5.41
C ILE A 181 19.37 5.69 -5.49
N VAL A 182 18.75 6.77 -5.02
CA VAL A 182 17.30 7.02 -5.16
C VAL A 182 16.90 7.04 -6.64
N GLU A 183 17.56 7.86 -7.46
CA GLU A 183 17.33 7.95 -8.91
C GLU A 183 17.46 6.58 -9.59
N LYS A 184 18.50 5.81 -9.25
CA LYS A 184 18.70 4.45 -9.79
C LYS A 184 17.59 3.49 -9.35
N ALA A 185 17.14 3.57 -8.10
CA ALA A 185 16.05 2.75 -7.59
C ALA A 185 14.73 3.09 -8.30
N VAL A 186 14.42 4.37 -8.48
CA VAL A 186 13.23 4.85 -9.19
C VAL A 186 13.26 4.41 -10.66
N ALA A 187 14.37 4.60 -11.37
CA ALA A 187 14.53 4.17 -12.76
C ALA A 187 14.33 2.66 -12.91
N HIS A 188 14.90 1.87 -11.99
CA HIS A 188 14.73 0.42 -11.96
C HIS A 188 13.30 0.01 -11.64
N CYS A 189 12.62 0.71 -10.75
CA CYS A 189 11.23 0.40 -10.37
C CYS A 189 10.21 1.15 -11.23
N SER A 190 10.58 1.65 -12.41
CA SER A 190 9.63 2.25 -13.36
C SER A 190 8.49 1.30 -13.68
N PHE A 191 7.32 1.84 -14.00
CA PHE A 191 6.11 1.04 -14.25
C PHE A 191 6.32 -0.03 -15.33
N SER A 192 6.96 0.33 -16.45
CA SER A 192 7.29 -0.58 -17.55
C SER A 192 8.22 -1.70 -17.08
N ASN A 193 9.23 -1.39 -16.28
CA ASN A 193 10.14 -2.40 -15.76
C ASN A 193 9.46 -3.30 -14.72
N MET A 194 8.65 -2.74 -13.82
CA MET A 194 7.88 -3.51 -12.84
C MET A 194 6.89 -4.48 -13.52
N LYS A 195 6.20 -4.04 -14.58
CA LYS A 195 5.32 -4.91 -15.39
C LYS A 195 6.12 -6.02 -16.07
N THR A 196 7.32 -5.71 -16.58
CA THR A 196 8.23 -6.68 -17.21
C THR A 196 8.76 -7.70 -16.20
N LEU A 197 9.17 -7.26 -15.00
CA LEU A 197 9.61 -8.13 -13.91
C LEU A 197 8.47 -9.04 -13.42
N GLU A 198 7.24 -8.54 -13.35
CA GLU A 198 6.06 -9.36 -13.04
C GLU A 198 5.78 -10.41 -14.14
N LYS A 199 5.88 -10.03 -15.42
CA LYS A 199 5.75 -10.94 -16.58
C LYS A 199 6.77 -12.08 -16.53
N ASN A 200 8.02 -11.74 -16.20
CA ASN A 200 9.11 -12.72 -16.19
C ASN A 200 9.19 -13.55 -14.91
N SER A 201 8.23 -13.40 -13.97
CA SER A 201 8.31 -14.00 -12.63
C SER A 201 9.64 -13.73 -11.92
N ALA A 202 10.30 -12.61 -12.24
CA ALA A 202 11.61 -12.24 -11.71
C ALA A 202 11.52 -11.86 -10.22
N PHE A 203 10.31 -11.60 -9.72
CA PHE A 203 10.04 -11.54 -8.29
C PHE A 203 9.91 -12.96 -7.71
N THR A 204 10.81 -13.34 -6.81
CA THR A 204 10.77 -14.66 -6.16
C THR A 204 9.58 -14.82 -5.21
N SER A 205 8.98 -13.71 -4.76
CA SER A 205 7.75 -13.74 -3.97
C SER A 205 6.54 -14.16 -4.82
N SER A 206 5.90 -15.28 -4.46
CA SER A 206 4.63 -15.74 -5.05
C SER A 206 3.52 -14.68 -5.00
N ALA A 207 3.61 -13.72 -4.08
CA ALA A 207 2.67 -12.59 -3.98
C ALA A 207 2.77 -11.59 -5.16
N LEU A 208 3.78 -11.70 -6.01
CA LEU A 208 4.07 -10.79 -7.12
C LEU A 208 3.93 -11.44 -8.51
N LYS A 209 3.61 -12.74 -8.61
CA LYS A 209 3.40 -13.42 -9.91
C LYS A 209 2.03 -13.11 -10.50
N ALA A 210 1.95 -12.85 -11.80
CA ALA A 210 0.68 -12.60 -12.51
C ALA A 210 -0.29 -13.78 -12.36
N GLY A 211 -1.60 -13.50 -12.33
CA GLY A 211 -2.63 -14.55 -12.30
C GLY A 211 -2.72 -15.31 -13.63
N ASN A 212 -2.71 -14.57 -14.74
CA ASN A 212 -2.69 -15.09 -16.10
C ASN A 212 -1.82 -14.19 -16.99
N LEU A 213 -0.71 -14.74 -17.52
CA LEU A 213 0.23 -13.96 -18.34
C LEU A 213 -0.37 -13.42 -19.64
N ALA A 214 -1.46 -14.00 -20.14
CA ALA A 214 -2.16 -13.55 -21.35
C ALA A 214 -3.24 -12.48 -21.08
N ASP A 215 -3.57 -12.19 -19.81
CA ASP A 215 -4.57 -11.19 -19.42
C ASP A 215 -3.88 -10.03 -18.69
N ASP A 216 -3.72 -8.91 -19.38
CA ASP A 216 -3.10 -7.68 -18.85
C ASP A 216 -3.84 -7.15 -17.60
N GLU A 217 -5.12 -7.49 -17.40
CA GLU A 217 -5.91 -7.12 -16.23
C GLU A 217 -5.60 -8.01 -15.00
N SER A 218 -4.93 -9.15 -15.20
CA SER A 218 -4.54 -10.06 -14.11
C SER A 218 -3.21 -9.67 -13.43
N TYR A 219 -2.53 -8.64 -13.94
CA TYR A 219 -1.27 -8.14 -13.38
C TYR A 219 -1.51 -7.28 -12.14
N LYS A 220 -0.54 -7.27 -11.24
CA LYS A 220 -0.56 -6.45 -10.02
C LYS A 220 -0.24 -5.01 -10.42
N VAL A 221 0.62 -4.86 -11.42
CA VAL A 221 1.03 -3.65 -12.10
C VAL A 221 0.31 -3.60 -13.47
N ARG A 222 -0.96 -3.18 -13.44
CA ARG A 222 -1.89 -3.27 -14.57
C ARG A 222 -1.69 -2.17 -15.63
N LYS A 223 -2.05 -0.93 -15.24
CA LYS A 223 -1.90 0.28 -16.07
C LYS A 223 -1.00 1.36 -15.46
N GLY A 224 -0.86 1.40 -14.14
CA GLY A 224 0.02 2.37 -13.46
C GLY A 224 -0.50 3.80 -13.45
N GLN A 225 -1.64 4.03 -14.08
CA GLN A 225 -2.21 5.36 -14.29
C GLN A 225 -3.05 5.81 -13.10
N VAL A 226 -3.07 7.13 -12.91
CA VAL A 226 -4.02 7.86 -12.07
C VAL A 226 -5.22 8.24 -12.94
N GLY A 227 -6.43 8.11 -12.41
CA GLY A 227 -7.67 8.38 -13.14
C GLY A 227 -8.10 7.29 -14.11
N GLY A 228 -7.49 6.10 -14.02
CA GLY A 228 -7.82 4.95 -14.87
C GLY A 228 -9.22 4.40 -14.61
N TYR A 229 -9.85 4.76 -13.50
CA TYR A 229 -11.23 4.35 -13.18
C TYR A 229 -12.26 4.76 -14.23
N ARG A 230 -12.02 5.86 -14.96
CA ARG A 230 -12.95 6.40 -15.97
C ARG A 230 -13.21 5.46 -17.14
N GLU A 231 -12.30 4.50 -17.36
CA GLU A 231 -12.45 3.49 -18.41
C GLU A 231 -13.35 2.31 -17.98
N TYR A 232 -13.68 2.20 -16.68
CA TYR A 232 -14.36 1.03 -16.12
C TYR A 232 -15.64 1.36 -15.35
N LEU A 233 -15.70 2.52 -14.71
CA LEU A 233 -16.86 2.96 -13.94
C LEU A 233 -17.74 3.85 -14.82
N ASN A 234 -19.04 3.55 -14.84
CA ASN A 234 -20.02 4.44 -15.45
C ASN A 234 -20.31 5.64 -14.54
N GLU A 235 -21.12 6.59 -15.02
CA GLU A 235 -21.45 7.80 -14.25
C GLU A 235 -22.15 7.46 -12.92
N GLU A 236 -23.08 6.51 -12.92
CA GLU A 236 -23.80 6.08 -11.72
C GLU A 236 -22.87 5.49 -10.65
N ASP A 237 -21.86 4.71 -11.05
CA ASP A 237 -20.84 4.15 -10.18
C ASP A 237 -19.95 5.25 -9.60
N ILE A 238 -19.55 6.23 -10.42
CA ILE A 238 -18.73 7.36 -9.98
C ILE A 238 -19.50 8.22 -8.98
N THR A 239 -20.74 8.60 -9.30
CA THR A 239 -21.61 9.38 -8.42
C THR A 239 -21.83 8.67 -7.09
N TYR A 240 -22.13 7.37 -7.11
CA TYR A 240 -22.29 6.59 -5.89
C TYR A 240 -21.03 6.64 -5.01
N VAL A 241 -19.83 6.47 -5.60
CA VAL A 241 -18.58 6.54 -4.82
C VAL A 241 -18.35 7.94 -4.25
N ASP A 242 -18.64 8.98 -5.03
CA ASP A 242 -18.48 10.38 -4.60
C ASP A 242 -19.43 10.72 -3.44
N GLU A 243 -20.70 10.29 -3.50
CA GLU A 243 -21.68 10.42 -2.42
C GLU A 243 -21.22 9.69 -1.14
N ILE A 244 -20.62 8.49 -1.28
CA ILE A 244 -20.05 7.78 -0.13
C ILE A 244 -18.85 8.54 0.44
N ILE A 245 -17.95 9.09 -0.38
CA ILE A 245 -16.82 9.89 0.13
C ILE A 245 -17.35 11.11 0.91
N GLU A 246 -18.37 11.80 0.38
CA GLU A 246 -19.01 12.94 1.01
C GLU A 246 -19.71 12.56 2.33
N TYR A 247 -20.41 11.43 2.37
CA TYR A 247 -21.06 10.91 3.59
C TYR A 247 -20.08 10.72 4.75
N TYR A 248 -18.86 10.23 4.47
CA TYR A 248 -17.80 10.11 5.49
C TYR A 248 -17.14 11.46 5.83
N GLY A 249 -17.42 12.53 5.07
CA GLY A 249 -16.80 13.84 5.22
C GLY A 249 -15.27 13.78 5.13
N PHE A 250 -14.73 12.82 4.38
CA PHE A 250 -13.30 12.53 4.37
C PHE A 250 -12.56 13.38 3.32
N SER A 251 -11.37 13.85 3.67
CA SER A 251 -10.41 14.42 2.72
C SER A 251 -9.03 13.82 3.00
N PHE A 252 -8.27 13.53 1.95
CA PHE A 252 -6.89 13.07 2.07
C PHE A 252 -5.98 14.08 2.77
N ASP A 253 -6.30 15.37 2.73
CA ASP A 253 -5.56 16.40 3.47
C ASP A 253 -5.57 16.14 4.98
N LYS A 254 -6.62 15.50 5.50
CA LYS A 254 -6.68 15.09 6.92
C LYS A 254 -5.57 14.11 7.30
N LEU A 255 -4.98 13.40 6.34
CA LEU A 255 -3.85 12.51 6.57
C LEU A 255 -2.50 13.24 6.55
N GLY A 256 -2.38 14.33 5.79
CA GLY A 256 -1.16 15.13 5.68
C GLY A 256 -1.03 16.28 6.68
N GLN A 257 -2.14 16.74 7.26
CA GLN A 257 -2.13 17.85 8.21
C GLN A 257 -1.63 17.43 9.60
N GLY A 258 -0.51 17.97 10.04
CA GLY A 258 -0.10 18.06 11.45
C GLY A 258 0.25 16.75 12.17
N ARG A 259 1.14 16.89 13.15
CA ARG A 259 0.92 16.31 14.47
C ARG A 259 0.01 17.26 15.24
#